data_AF-A0A8T3V4L9-F1
#
_entry.id   AF-A0A8T3V4L9-F1
#
_cell.length_a   1.000
_cell.length_b   1.000
_cell.length_c   1.000
_cell.angle_alpha   90.00
_cell.angle_beta   90.00
_cell.angle_gamma   90.00
#
_symmetry.space_group_name_H-M   'P 1'
#
loop_
_entity.id
_entity.type
_entity.pdbx_description
1 polymer ?
#
loop_
_entity_poly.entity_id
_entity_poly.type
_entity_poly.pdbx_seq_one_letter_code
_entity_poly.pdbx_strand_id
1 'polypeptide(L)'
;MWRLIWPILIVILSNTFYNVCMKSMPSDVNPFGALMVTYLVAAIISAIIFAFSVGPSNMGAELSKINWTSVILALAIVGLEVGYVFVYRAGWAVSTASVVANIGLACVLIFVGYFLYRENISINQIVGVVLCMFGLVLINI
;
A
#
# COMPACT_ATOMS: atom_id res chain seq x y z
N MET A 1 -13.95 -6.92 18.85
CA MET A 1 -13.80 -5.71 18.02
C MET A 1 -12.41 -5.08 18.12
N TRP A 2 -11.78 -4.99 19.30
CA TRP A 2 -10.43 -4.40 19.47
C TRP A 2 -9.32 -5.03 18.59
N ARG A 3 -9.36 -6.36 18.38
CA ARG A 3 -8.45 -7.08 17.47
C ARG A 3 -8.50 -6.61 16.00
N LEU A 4 -9.61 -6.01 15.55
CA LEU A 4 -9.76 -5.50 14.18
C LEU A 4 -9.42 -4.01 14.09
N ILE A 5 -9.63 -3.26 15.17
CA ILE A 5 -9.38 -1.81 15.22
C ILE A 5 -7.87 -1.52 15.25
N TRP A 6 -7.10 -2.29 16.02
CA TRP A 6 -5.66 -2.06 16.17
C TRP A 6 -4.87 -2.18 14.85
N PRO A 7 -5.05 -3.21 14.01
CA PRO A 7 -4.38 -3.28 12.71
C PRO A 7 -4.76 -2.15 11.77
N ILE A 8 -6.05 -1.75 11.76
CA ILE A 8 -6.52 -0.64 10.92
C ILE A 8 -5.86 0.67 11.33
N LEU A 9 -5.73 0.94 12.63
CA LEU A 9 -5.03 2.13 13.12
C LEU A 9 -3.56 2.14 12.69
N ILE A 10 -2.87 1.00 12.75
CA ILE A 10 -1.49 0.89 12.25
C ILE A 10 -1.43 1.20 10.75
N VAL A 11 -2.37 0.68 9.95
CA VAL A 11 -2.43 0.93 8.52
C VAL A 11 -2.63 2.41 8.22
N ILE A 12 -3.56 3.08 8.91
CA ILE A 12 -3.84 4.51 8.72
C ILE A 12 -2.62 5.35 9.09
N LEU A 13 -2.01 5.06 10.24
CA LEU A 13 -0.83 5.80 10.72
C LEU A 13 0.35 5.60 9.77
N SER A 14 0.62 4.36 9.35
CA SER A 14 1.68 4.04 8.38
C SER A 14 1.43 4.69 7.02
N ASN A 15 0.20 4.68 6.52
CA ASN A 15 -0.16 5.36 5.28
C ASN A 15 0.03 6.87 5.38
N THR A 16 -0.26 7.47 6.54
CA THR A 16 -0.06 8.90 6.75
C THR A 16 1.42 9.26 6.65
N PHE A 17 2.28 8.54 7.39
CA PHE A 17 3.72 8.74 7.30
C PHE A 17 4.25 8.47 5.88
N TYR A 18 3.79 7.41 5.24
CA TYR A 18 4.16 7.08 3.87
C TYR A 18 3.89 8.25 2.92
N ASN A 19 2.65 8.74 2.87
CA ASN A 19 2.25 9.82 1.96
C ASN A 19 2.99 11.14 2.27
N VAL A 20 3.28 11.43 3.55
CA VAL A 20 4.05 12.62 3.97
C VAL A 20 5.52 12.52 3.57
N CYS A 21 6.16 11.38 3.81
CA CYS A 21 7.55 11.12 3.42
C CYS A 21 7.70 11.17 1.89
N MET A 22 6.76 10.58 1.15
CA MET A 22 6.81 10.58 -0.31
C MET A 22 6.60 11.96 -0.92
N LYS A 23 5.79 12.82 -0.30
CA LYS A 23 5.68 14.23 -0.72
C LYS A 23 6.93 15.04 -0.38
N SER A 24 7.54 14.76 0.77
CA SER A 24 8.76 15.42 1.24
C SER A 24 10.02 14.98 0.50
N MET A 25 9.92 13.91 -0.30
CA MET A 25 11.03 13.39 -1.07
C MET A 25 11.49 14.42 -2.11
N PRO A 26 12.76 14.84 -2.09
CA PRO A 26 13.23 15.92 -2.96
C PRO A 26 13.05 15.60 -4.45
N SER A 27 12.62 16.62 -5.20
CA SER A 27 12.44 16.54 -6.67
C SER A 27 13.73 16.19 -7.41
N ASP A 28 14.87 16.64 -6.87
CA ASP A 28 16.21 16.50 -7.46
C ASP A 28 16.84 15.12 -7.27
N VAL A 29 16.29 14.27 -6.40
CA VAL A 29 16.82 12.93 -6.16
C VAL A 29 16.22 11.95 -7.17
N ASN A 30 17.02 11.05 -7.75
CA ASN A 30 16.48 9.99 -8.59
C ASN A 30 15.53 9.10 -7.76
N PRO A 31 14.24 8.93 -8.15
CA PRO A 31 13.28 8.12 -7.41
C PRO A 31 13.80 6.72 -7.08
N PHE A 32 14.41 6.05 -8.06
CA PHE A 32 14.92 4.70 -7.88
C PHE A 32 16.07 4.64 -6.87
N GLY A 33 16.87 5.70 -6.76
CA GLY A 33 17.96 5.79 -5.78
C GLY A 33 17.45 5.87 -4.35
N ALA A 34 16.44 6.70 -4.09
CA ALA A 34 15.85 6.76 -2.75
C ALA A 34 15.05 5.48 -2.42
N LEU A 35 14.32 4.93 -3.39
CA LEU A 35 13.60 3.66 -3.22
C LEU A 35 14.56 2.52 -2.88
N MET A 36 15.73 2.45 -3.53
CA MET A 36 16.76 1.48 -3.19
C MET A 36 17.18 1.57 -1.72
N VAL A 37 17.40 2.78 -1.20
CA VAL A 37 17.75 2.98 0.21
C VAL A 37 16.57 2.58 1.11
N THR A 38 15.35 2.99 0.79
CA THR A 38 14.14 2.61 1.53
C THR A 38 13.99 1.09 1.62
N TYR A 39 14.17 0.36 0.52
CA TYR A 39 14.07 -1.10 0.52
C TYR A 39 15.21 -1.77 1.27
N LEU A 40 16.43 -1.24 1.23
CA LEU A 40 17.53 -1.78 2.04
C LEU A 40 17.25 -1.62 3.54
N VAL A 41 16.78 -0.45 3.96
CA VAL A 41 16.41 -0.21 5.37
C VAL A 41 15.24 -1.12 5.77
N ALA A 42 14.21 -1.24 4.93
CA ALA A 42 13.08 -2.14 5.17
C ALA A 42 13.52 -3.61 5.25
N ALA A 43 14.42 -4.04 4.38
CA ALA A 43 14.99 -5.39 4.39
C ALA A 43 15.72 -5.67 5.70
N ILE A 44 16.58 -4.76 6.15
CA ILE A 44 17.32 -4.90 7.43
C ILE A 44 16.35 -5.00 8.61
N ILE A 45 15.38 -4.09 8.71
CA ILE A 45 14.38 -4.10 9.79
C ILE A 45 13.57 -5.41 9.77
N SER A 46 13.11 -5.83 8.59
CA SER A 46 12.34 -7.07 8.45
C SER A 46 13.15 -8.31 8.80
N ALA A 47 14.44 -8.36 8.43
CA ALA A 47 15.35 -9.44 8.77
C ALA A 47 15.59 -9.54 10.28
N ILE A 48 15.74 -8.40 10.96
CA ILE A 48 15.87 -8.35 12.42
C ILE A 48 14.61 -8.89 13.09
N ILE A 49 13.42 -8.43 12.67
CA ILE A 49 12.14 -8.89 13.23
C ILE A 49 11.92 -10.39 12.97
N PHE A 50 12.24 -10.86 11.76
CA PHE A 50 12.17 -12.28 11.41
C PHE A 50 13.08 -13.12 12.30
N ALA A 51 14.30 -12.65 12.54
CA ALA A 51 15.25 -13.35 13.39
C ALA A 51 14.77 -13.48 14.85
N PHE A 52 14.13 -12.43 15.39
CA PHE A 52 13.53 -12.48 16.71
C PHE A 52 12.24 -13.31 16.78
N SER A 53 11.45 -13.41 15.69
CA SER A 53 10.18 -14.16 15.70
C SER A 53 10.34 -15.67 15.56
N VAL A 54 11.27 -16.14 14.72
CA VAL A 54 11.31 -17.57 14.31
C VAL A 54 12.36 -18.38 15.10
N GLY A 55 13.41 -17.72 15.61
CA GLY A 55 14.55 -18.39 16.23
C GLY A 55 15.44 -19.14 15.21
N PRO A 56 16.75 -19.34 15.51
CA PRO A 56 17.73 -19.79 14.52
C PRO A 56 17.50 -21.21 13.97
N SER A 57 16.75 -22.06 14.69
CA SER A 57 16.47 -23.46 14.29
C SER A 57 15.42 -23.61 13.18
N ASN A 58 14.55 -22.61 12.97
CA ASN A 58 13.42 -22.70 12.04
C ASN A 58 13.51 -21.72 10.86
N MET A 59 14.54 -20.87 10.78
CA MET A 59 14.69 -19.85 9.73
C MET A 59 14.73 -20.44 8.32
N GLY A 60 15.51 -21.52 8.10
CA GLY A 60 15.62 -22.15 6.79
C GLY A 60 14.33 -22.81 6.31
N ALA A 61 13.55 -23.39 7.24
CA ALA A 61 12.27 -24.02 6.93
C ALA A 61 11.19 -22.99 6.57
N GLU A 62 11.19 -21.82 7.21
CA GLU A 62 10.27 -20.72 6.88
C GLU A 62 10.65 -20.01 5.58
N LEU A 63 11.95 -19.81 5.31
CA LEU A 63 12.42 -19.27 4.03
C LEU A 63 12.06 -20.19 2.86
N SER A 64 12.09 -21.51 3.06
CA SER A 64 11.68 -22.48 2.05
C SER A 64 10.17 -22.45 1.73
N LYS A 65 9.35 -21.80 2.56
CA LYS A 65 7.91 -21.58 2.29
C LYS A 65 7.65 -20.30 1.51
N ILE A 66 8.68 -19.46 1.30
CA ILE A 66 8.55 -18.25 0.49
C ILE A 66 8.19 -18.69 -0.92
N ASN A 67 7.09 -18.14 -1.40
CA ASN A 67 6.50 -18.51 -2.68
C ASN A 67 6.69 -17.38 -3.69
N TRP A 68 6.35 -17.67 -4.96
CA TRP A 68 6.47 -16.69 -6.05
C TRP A 68 5.68 -15.38 -5.80
N THR A 69 4.66 -15.43 -4.94
CA THR A 69 3.88 -14.26 -4.47
C THR A 69 4.75 -13.16 -3.90
N SER A 70 5.82 -13.47 -3.16
CA SER A 70 6.71 -12.45 -2.58
C SER A 70 7.48 -11.67 -3.65
N VAL A 71 7.81 -12.32 -4.77
CA VAL A 71 8.48 -11.67 -5.90
C VAL A 71 7.53 -10.72 -6.63
N ILE A 72 6.30 -11.17 -6.90
CA ILE A 72 5.27 -10.31 -7.51
C ILE A 72 4.95 -9.12 -6.60
N LEU A 73 4.84 -9.36 -5.29
CA LEU A 73 4.58 -8.31 -4.31
C LEU A 73 5.69 -7.25 -4.32
N ALA A 74 6.96 -7.66 -4.37
CA ALA A 74 8.08 -6.73 -4.46
C ALA A 74 7.98 -5.84 -5.72
N LEU A 75 7.66 -6.43 -6.87
CA LEU A 75 7.45 -5.67 -8.11
C LEU A 75 6.28 -4.68 -8.00
N ALA A 76 5.17 -5.11 -7.38
CA ALA A 76 4.01 -4.26 -7.15
C ALA A 76 4.31 -3.08 -6.22
N ILE A 77 5.09 -3.29 -5.15
CA ILE A 77 5.47 -2.23 -4.21
C ILE A 77 6.35 -1.19 -4.92
N VAL A 78 7.32 -1.62 -5.73
CA VAL A 78 8.15 -0.69 -6.54
C VAL A 78 7.27 0.17 -7.45
N GLY A 79 6.32 -0.46 -8.16
CA GLY A 79 5.39 0.28 -9.03
C GLY A 79 4.51 1.27 -8.26
N LEU A 80 4.02 0.87 -7.08
CA LEU A 80 3.20 1.72 -6.21
C LEU A 80 3.99 2.95 -5.74
N GLU A 81 5.20 2.75 -5.24
CA GLU A 81 6.04 3.84 -4.74
C GLU A 81 6.47 4.80 -5.84
N VAL A 82 6.88 4.28 -7.00
CA VAL A 82 7.18 5.10 -8.18
C VAL A 82 5.95 5.89 -8.63
N GLY A 83 4.76 5.28 -8.63
CA GLY A 83 3.51 5.94 -8.97
C GLY A 83 3.20 7.13 -8.06
N TYR A 84 3.32 6.94 -6.74
CA TYR A 84 3.12 8.03 -5.77
C TYR A 84 4.14 9.15 -5.92
N VAL A 85 5.42 8.83 -6.18
CA VAL A 85 6.45 9.83 -6.45
C VAL A 85 6.07 10.69 -7.67
N PHE A 86 5.60 10.06 -8.76
CA PHE A 86 5.18 10.80 -9.95
C PHE A 86 3.95 11.68 -9.70
N VAL A 87 2.95 11.19 -8.98
CA VAL A 87 1.76 11.99 -8.62
C VAL A 87 2.17 13.21 -7.77
N TYR A 88 3.06 13.03 -6.80
CA TYR A 88 3.52 14.14 -5.97
C TYR A 88 4.42 15.14 -6.69
N ARG A 89 5.23 14.67 -7.65
CA ARG A 89 6.01 15.52 -8.56
C ARG A 89 5.14 16.30 -9.54
N ALA A 90 3.99 15.74 -9.95
CA ALA A 90 2.99 16.46 -10.74
C ALA A 90 2.28 17.59 -9.95
N GLY A 91 2.68 17.84 -8.70
CA GLY A 91 2.18 18.95 -7.88
C GLY A 91 0.91 18.62 -7.08
N TRP A 92 0.41 17.39 -7.14
CA TRP A 92 -0.80 17.02 -6.41
C TRP A 92 -0.64 17.16 -4.90
N ALA A 93 -1.72 17.58 -4.23
CA ALA A 93 -1.78 17.64 -2.78
C ALA A 93 -1.81 16.22 -2.18
N VAL A 94 -1.25 16.08 -0.97
CA VAL A 94 -1.19 14.77 -0.27
C VAL A 94 -2.57 14.17 -0.07
N SER A 95 -3.53 15.02 0.32
CA SER A 95 -4.91 14.62 0.55
C SER A 95 -5.61 14.17 -0.73
N THR A 96 -5.55 14.95 -1.82
CA THR A 96 -6.23 14.61 -3.07
C THR A 96 -5.63 13.37 -3.73
N ALA A 97 -4.30 13.26 -3.78
CA ALA A 97 -3.62 12.09 -4.34
C ALA A 97 -3.98 10.80 -3.59
N SER A 98 -3.91 10.82 -2.25
CA SER A 98 -4.20 9.65 -1.43
C SER A 98 -5.67 9.25 -1.51
N VAL A 99 -6.60 10.20 -1.51
CA VAL A 99 -8.04 9.93 -1.64
C VAL A 99 -8.35 9.32 -3.01
N VAL A 100 -7.85 9.91 -4.09
CA VAL A 100 -8.10 9.41 -5.46
C VAL A 100 -7.51 8.02 -5.65
N ALA A 101 -6.27 7.79 -5.17
CA ALA A 101 -5.62 6.48 -5.26
C ALA A 101 -6.38 5.42 -4.44
N ASN A 102 -6.78 5.72 -3.21
CA ASN A 102 -7.49 4.76 -2.35
C ASN A 102 -8.91 4.45 -2.86
N ILE A 103 -9.65 5.44 -3.37
CA ILE A 103 -10.98 5.21 -3.95
C ILE A 103 -10.87 4.41 -5.26
N GLY A 104 -9.93 4.78 -6.13
CA GLY A 104 -9.65 4.02 -7.36
C GLY A 104 -9.27 2.57 -7.05
N LEU A 105 -8.37 2.37 -6.08
CA LEU A 105 -7.97 1.06 -5.60
C LEU A 105 -9.16 0.26 -5.05
N ALA A 106 -10.02 0.88 -4.24
CA ALA A 106 -11.22 0.23 -3.70
C ALA A 106 -12.18 -0.22 -4.82
N CYS A 107 -12.38 0.61 -5.85
CA CYS A 107 -13.19 0.25 -7.00
C CYS A 107 -12.61 -0.98 -7.73
N VAL A 108 -11.31 -0.94 -8.05
CA VAL A 108 -10.63 -2.06 -8.73
C VAL A 108 -10.65 -3.32 -7.89
N LEU A 109 -10.42 -3.23 -6.58
CA LEU A 109 -10.44 -4.37 -5.65
C LEU A 109 -11.81 -5.02 -5.57
N ILE A 110 -12.91 -4.27 -5.67
CA ILE A 110 -14.26 -4.86 -5.72
C ILE A 110 -14.42 -5.72 -6.96
N PHE A 111 -13.95 -5.24 -8.13
CA PHE A 111 -13.99 -6.03 -9.36
C PHE A 111 -13.08 -7.26 -9.28
N VAL A 112 -11.87 -7.11 -8.74
CA VAL A 112 -10.93 -8.23 -8.56
C VAL A 112 -11.45 -9.24 -7.53
N GLY A 113 -12.04 -8.78 -6.42
CA GLY A 113 -12.67 -9.61 -5.39
C GLY A 113 -13.80 -10.46 -5.97
N TYR A 114 -14.62 -9.87 -6.82
CA TYR A 114 -15.67 -10.60 -7.52
C TYR A 114 -15.13 -11.62 -8.53
N PHE A 115 -14.22 -11.22 -9.41
CA PHE A 115 -13.77 -12.08 -10.50
C PHE A 115 -12.79 -13.18 -10.05
N LEU A 116 -11.87 -12.83 -9.15
CA LEU A 116 -10.78 -13.70 -8.72
C LEU A 116 -11.13 -14.50 -7.45
N TYR A 117 -11.76 -13.84 -6.47
CA TYR A 117 -12.07 -14.43 -5.17
C TYR A 117 -13.51 -14.93 -5.05
N ARG A 118 -14.36 -14.71 -6.08
CA ARG A 118 -15.79 -15.05 -6.11
C ARG A 118 -16.55 -14.52 -4.90
N GLU A 119 -16.16 -13.34 -4.42
CA GLU A 119 -16.91 -12.68 -3.36
C GLU A 119 -18.30 -12.27 -3.87
N ASN A 120 -19.34 -12.52 -3.06
CA ASN A 120 -20.69 -12.07 -3.39
C ASN A 120 -20.76 -10.55 -3.26
N ILE A 121 -20.84 -9.85 -4.39
CA ILE A 121 -21.06 -8.40 -4.39
C ILE A 121 -22.46 -8.12 -3.86
N SER A 122 -22.53 -7.37 -2.77
CA SER A 122 -23.77 -6.82 -2.23
C SER A 122 -24.16 -5.54 -2.98
N ILE A 123 -25.47 -5.32 -3.19
CA ILE A 123 -26.02 -4.06 -3.73
C ILE A 123 -25.51 -2.85 -2.93
N ASN A 124 -25.27 -3.00 -1.64
CA ASN A 124 -24.76 -1.94 -0.78
C ASN A 124 -23.31 -1.54 -1.14
N GLN A 125 -22.48 -2.48 -1.62
CA GLN A 125 -21.11 -2.16 -2.06
C GLN A 125 -21.11 -1.36 -3.35
N ILE A 126 -22.04 -1.66 -4.27
CA ILE A 126 -22.21 -0.91 -5.52
C ILE A 126 -22.68 0.52 -5.22
N VAL A 127 -23.67 0.68 -4.34
CA VAL A 127 -24.11 2.01 -3.88
C VAL A 127 -22.96 2.76 -3.20
N GLY A 128 -22.15 2.07 -2.39
CA GLY A 128 -20.96 2.63 -1.77
C GLY A 128 -19.94 3.17 -2.78
N VAL A 129 -19.67 2.43 -3.86
CA VAL A 129 -18.75 2.89 -4.93
C VAL A 129 -19.26 4.17 -5.59
N VAL A 130 -20.56 4.24 -5.91
CA VAL A 130 -21.17 5.45 -6.51
C VAL A 130 -21.04 6.64 -5.55
N LEU A 131 -21.23 6.42 -4.25
CA LEU A 131 -21.12 7.45 -3.22
C LEU A 131 -19.66 7.91 -3.02
N CYS A 132 -18.68 6.99 -3.07
CA CYS A 132 -17.26 7.32 -3.07
C CYS A 132 -16.85 8.15 -4.28
N MET A 133 -17.35 7.82 -5.47
CA MET A 133 -17.12 8.61 -6.69
C MET A 133 -17.68 10.03 -6.56
N PHE A 134 -18.87 10.17 -5.97
CA PHE A 134 -19.47 11.48 -5.70
C PHE A 134 -18.66 12.29 -4.69
N GLY A 135 -18.17 11.64 -3.62
CA GLY A 135 -17.29 12.27 -2.64
C GLY A 135 -15.96 12.73 -3.24
N LEU A 136 -15.40 11.98 -4.19
CA LEU A 136 -14.18 12.34 -4.90
C LEU A 136 -14.36 13.59 -5.77
N VAL A 137 -15.51 13.70 -6.47
CA VAL A 137 -15.85 14.91 -7.23
C VAL A 137 -15.97 16.12 -6.31
N LEU A 138 -16.60 15.97 -5.14
CA LEU A 138 -16.81 17.04 -4.17
C LEU A 138 -15.49 17.52 -3.52
N ILE A 139 -14.53 16.62 -3.31
CA ILE A 139 -13.18 16.95 -2.81
C ILE A 139 -12.34 17.68 -3.87
N ASN A 140 -12.63 17.45 -5.15
CA ASN A 140 -11.87 18.00 -6.28
C ASN A 140 -12.48 19.29 -6.90
N ILE A 141 -13.70 19.66 -6.47
CA ILE A 141 -14.36 20.95 -6.80
C ILE A 141 -13.92 22.01 -5.80
#